data_AF-A0A0C2YJG0-F1
#
_entry.id   AF-A0A0C2YJG0-F1
#
_cell.length_a   1.000
_cell.length_b   1.000
_cell.length_c   1.000
_cell.angle_alpha   90.00
_cell.angle_beta   90.00
_cell.angle_gamma   90.00
#
_symmetry.space_group_name_H-M   'P 1'
#
loop_
_entity.id
_entity.type
_entity.pdbx_description
1 polymer ?
#
loop_
_entity_poly.entity_id
_entity_poly.type
_entity_poly.pdbx_seq_one_letter_code
_entity_poly.pdbx_strand_id
1 'polypeptide(L)'
;MSGELAEPMMDMQYFTRGPTLEDFASILGFQDASSNPRFANLSEDSKTITISTLQSNFYTMLGPTQQNLVSYKFSALYLPELVKRIHNPPGFLKRHTPYLAKYFRSQDPIAEEGKSLMPVLAERLIRVAPRLEVAMASNPDYEESAFFASLVGSSVEILGDLLNIFIKEPKGSPILLPQATKKALIPCLKKWEIIFSAASVDPTLGGMCRRTRNLLEGNALQISAANRLRKVLKNWEHCGNPGYVKPFDM
;
A
#
# COMPACT_ATOMS: atom_id res chain seq x y z
N MET A 1 -35.03 26.98 2.45
CA MET A 1 -34.25 26.97 3.71
C MET A 1 -32.96 26.24 3.43
N SER A 2 -31.87 26.98 3.18
CA SER A 2 -30.53 26.43 3.06
C SER A 2 -30.02 26.15 4.48
N GLY A 3 -30.05 24.89 4.90
CA GLY A 3 -29.41 24.48 6.16
C GLY A 3 -27.90 24.65 6.00
N GLU A 4 -27.27 25.47 6.84
CA GLU A 4 -25.83 25.52 6.96
C GLU A 4 -25.33 24.12 7.29
N LEU A 5 -24.54 23.54 6.39
CA LEU A 5 -23.79 22.33 6.65
C LEU A 5 -22.76 22.69 7.72
N ALA A 6 -23.04 22.34 8.98
CA ALA A 6 -22.07 22.43 10.04
C ALA A 6 -20.86 21.57 9.65
N GLU A 7 -19.76 22.22 9.27
CA GLU A 7 -18.51 21.50 9.02
C GLU A 7 -18.12 20.76 10.30
N PRO A 8 -17.78 19.46 10.22
CA PRO A 8 -17.35 18.73 11.39
C PRO A 8 -16.03 19.32 11.88
N MET A 9 -16.10 20.22 12.87
CA MET A 9 -14.92 20.72 13.57
C MET A 9 -14.24 19.54 14.27
N MET A 10 -13.05 19.16 13.78
CA MET A 10 -12.20 18.22 14.51
C MET A 10 -11.69 18.91 15.77
N ASP A 11 -12.03 18.36 16.94
CA ASP A 11 -11.55 18.89 18.21
C ASP A 11 -10.02 18.74 18.34
N MET A 12 -9.41 19.61 19.13
CA MET A 12 -7.97 19.58 19.43
C MET A 12 -7.49 18.22 19.98
N GLN A 13 -8.37 17.49 20.68
CA GLN A 13 -8.06 16.17 21.23
C GLN A 13 -7.85 15.11 20.13
N TYR A 14 -8.56 15.22 19.01
CA TYR A 14 -8.40 14.34 17.86
C TYR A 14 -7.01 14.49 17.23
N PHE A 15 -6.52 15.72 17.11
CA PHE A 15 -5.17 15.99 16.60
C PHE A 15 -4.08 15.41 17.50
N THR A 16 -4.33 15.29 18.81
CA THR A 16 -3.34 14.77 19.76
C THR A 16 -3.19 13.25 19.66
N ARG A 17 -4.27 12.51 19.38
CA ARG A 17 -4.22 11.04 19.23
C ARG A 17 -3.76 10.58 17.85
N GLY A 18 -3.91 11.44 16.84
CA GLY A 18 -3.62 11.12 15.44
C GLY A 18 -4.71 10.27 14.77
N PRO A 19 -4.82 10.31 13.43
CA PRO A 19 -5.77 9.49 12.69
C PRO A 19 -5.47 7.98 12.81
N THR A 20 -6.51 7.16 12.94
CA THR A 20 -6.43 5.70 12.93
C THR A 20 -6.97 5.10 11.63
N LEU A 21 -6.64 3.84 11.34
CA LEU A 21 -7.19 3.13 10.16
C LEU A 21 -8.72 3.02 10.24
N GLU A 22 -9.24 2.82 11.45
CA GLU A 22 -10.67 2.79 11.78
C GLU A 22 -11.33 4.13 11.46
N ASP A 23 -10.67 5.26 11.70
CA ASP A 23 -11.22 6.56 11.32
C ASP A 23 -11.41 6.66 9.80
N PHE A 24 -10.43 6.23 9.00
CA PHE A 24 -10.56 6.20 7.54
C PHE A 24 -11.66 5.23 7.08
N ALA A 25 -11.76 4.06 7.72
CA ALA A 25 -12.78 3.07 7.41
C ALA A 25 -14.19 3.57 7.73
N SER A 26 -14.34 4.26 8.86
CA SER A 26 -15.58 4.90 9.30
C SER A 26 -16.02 5.99 8.34
N ILE A 27 -15.10 6.89 7.94
CA ILE A 27 -15.42 7.97 6.99
C ILE A 27 -15.86 7.41 5.64
N LEU A 28 -15.22 6.33 5.17
CA LEU A 28 -15.57 5.67 3.92
C LEU A 28 -16.81 4.75 4.03
N GLY A 29 -17.42 4.65 5.21
CA GLY A 29 -18.63 3.87 5.45
C GLY A 29 -18.41 2.35 5.42
N PHE A 30 -17.19 1.90 5.70
CA PHE A 30 -16.84 0.47 5.81
C PHE A 30 -17.12 -0.12 7.18
N GLN A 31 -17.44 0.72 8.15
CA GLN A 31 -17.84 0.31 9.49
C GLN A 31 -19.26 0.78 9.77
N ASP A 32 -19.93 0.10 10.70
CA ASP A 32 -21.24 0.53 11.17
C ASP A 32 -21.13 1.91 11.81
N ALA A 33 -22.09 2.80 11.54
CA ALA A 33 -22.19 4.11 12.15
C ALA A 33 -22.15 4.05 13.69
N SER A 34 -22.62 2.93 14.28
CA SER A 34 -22.55 2.68 15.71
C SER A 34 -21.12 2.54 16.26
N SER A 35 -20.17 2.06 15.45
CA SER A 35 -18.78 1.86 15.89
C SER A 35 -17.97 3.16 15.96
N ASN A 36 -18.37 4.17 15.19
CA ASN A 36 -17.73 5.48 15.20
C ASN A 36 -18.74 6.58 14.83
N PRO A 37 -19.56 7.04 15.80
CA PRO A 37 -20.61 8.02 15.55
C PRO A 37 -20.06 9.37 15.09
N ARG A 38 -18.75 9.61 15.27
CA ARG A 38 -18.07 10.85 14.87
C ARG A 38 -18.10 11.10 13.37
N PHE A 39 -18.05 10.03 12.58
CA PHE A 39 -18.07 10.10 11.11
C PHE A 39 -19.36 9.55 10.53
N ALA A 40 -20.33 9.25 11.39
CA ALA A 40 -21.66 8.83 10.96
C ALA A 40 -22.33 9.99 10.20
N ASN A 41 -22.99 9.66 9.09
CA ASN A 41 -23.79 10.59 8.29
C ASN A 41 -23.02 11.73 7.59
N LEU A 42 -21.69 11.63 7.44
CA LEU A 42 -20.96 12.56 6.58
C LEU A 42 -21.49 12.50 5.15
N SER A 43 -21.73 13.67 4.53
CA SER A 43 -21.96 13.76 3.09
C SER A 43 -20.71 13.33 2.31
N GLU A 44 -20.85 12.92 1.04
CA GLU A 44 -19.70 12.50 0.22
C GLU A 44 -18.63 13.61 0.08
N ASP A 45 -19.05 14.86 -0.02
CA ASP A 45 -18.14 16.02 -0.02
C ASP A 45 -17.41 16.16 1.32
N SER A 46 -18.14 16.01 2.44
CA SER A 46 -17.56 16.06 3.79
C SER A 46 -16.58 14.90 4.03
N LYS A 47 -16.86 13.71 3.49
CA LYS A 47 -15.94 12.56 3.56
C LYS A 47 -14.62 12.89 2.85
N THR A 48 -14.70 13.48 1.66
CA THR A 48 -13.51 13.85 0.87
C THR A 48 -12.66 14.89 1.59
N ILE A 49 -13.29 15.94 2.13
CA ILE A 49 -12.61 16.96 2.93
C ILE A 49 -11.98 16.35 4.18
N THR A 50 -12.75 15.55 4.92
CA THR A 50 -12.27 14.92 6.16
C THR A 50 -11.08 13.99 5.89
N ILE A 51 -11.15 13.13 4.86
CA ILE A 51 -10.03 12.26 4.48
C ILE A 51 -8.80 13.08 4.12
N SER A 52 -8.97 14.15 3.34
CA SER A 52 -7.86 15.01 2.91
C SER A 52 -7.18 15.69 4.11
N THR A 53 -7.97 16.19 5.06
CA THR A 53 -7.46 16.81 6.29
C THR A 53 -6.77 15.78 7.18
N LEU A 54 -7.37 14.61 7.38
CA LEU A 54 -6.75 13.51 8.12
C LEU A 54 -5.44 13.08 7.49
N GLN A 55 -5.39 12.93 6.18
CA GLN A 55 -4.18 12.60 5.44
C GLN A 55 -3.12 13.68 5.60
N SER A 56 -3.47 14.96 5.51
CA SER A 56 -2.51 16.05 5.71
C SER A 56 -1.88 16.00 7.11
N ASN A 57 -2.69 15.77 8.15
CA ASN A 57 -2.19 15.59 9.51
C ASN A 57 -1.36 14.31 9.65
N PHE A 58 -1.81 13.22 9.01
CA PHE A 58 -1.09 11.96 8.99
C PHE A 58 0.28 12.09 8.32
N TYR A 59 0.35 12.85 7.23
CA TYR A 59 1.55 13.10 6.44
C TYR A 59 2.53 14.05 7.15
N THR A 60 2.04 14.98 7.97
CA THR A 60 2.90 15.83 8.80
C THR A 60 3.47 15.07 10.00
N MET A 61 2.76 14.08 10.53
CA MET A 61 3.19 13.27 11.67
C MET A 61 4.11 12.09 11.31
N LEU A 62 4.10 11.65 10.05
CA LEU A 62 4.76 10.41 9.64
C LEU A 62 5.76 10.63 8.51
N GLY A 63 6.86 9.87 8.55
CA GLY A 63 7.82 9.83 7.44
C GLY A 63 7.23 9.13 6.21
N PRO A 64 7.70 9.45 4.98
CA PRO A 64 7.14 8.92 3.73
C PRO A 64 6.89 7.41 3.69
N THR A 65 7.78 6.61 4.28
CA THR A 65 7.60 5.14 4.35
C THR A 65 6.40 4.71 5.20
N GLN A 66 6.12 5.41 6.31
CA GLN A 66 4.96 5.11 7.16
C GLN A 66 3.64 5.51 6.47
N GLN A 67 3.68 6.59 5.68
CA GLN A 67 2.54 7.08 4.90
C GLN A 67 2.09 6.07 3.82
N ASN A 68 3.06 5.53 3.06
CA ASN A 68 2.81 4.53 2.02
C ASN A 68 2.25 3.25 2.63
N LEU A 69 2.79 2.84 3.78
CA LEU A 69 2.35 1.65 4.48
C LEU A 69 0.87 1.68 4.89
N VAL A 70 0.41 2.80 5.42
CA VAL A 70 -0.99 2.96 5.83
C VAL A 70 -1.88 3.01 4.62
N SER A 71 -1.45 3.66 3.54
CA SER A 71 -2.17 3.67 2.27
C SER A 71 -2.30 2.26 1.68
N TYR A 72 -1.24 1.44 1.76
CA TYR A 72 -1.24 0.06 1.28
C TYR A 72 -2.08 -0.87 2.16
N LYS A 73 -2.02 -0.71 3.49
CA LYS A 73 -2.85 -1.51 4.39
C LYS A 73 -4.33 -1.14 4.30
N PHE A 74 -4.63 0.16 4.22
CA PHE A 74 -5.98 0.65 3.97
C PHE A 74 -6.52 0.08 2.65
N SER A 75 -5.70 0.16 1.60
CA SER A 75 -6.02 -0.47 0.32
C SER A 75 -6.21 -1.98 0.51
N ALA A 76 -5.31 -2.73 1.15
CA ALA A 76 -5.42 -4.18 1.29
C ALA A 76 -6.64 -4.65 2.11
N LEU A 77 -6.99 -3.94 3.19
CA LEU A 77 -8.10 -4.30 4.07
C LEU A 77 -9.46 -3.94 3.48
N TYR A 78 -9.54 -2.79 2.79
CA TYR A 78 -10.80 -2.27 2.31
C TYR A 78 -10.96 -2.33 0.80
N LEU A 79 -9.99 -2.89 0.05
CA LEU A 79 -10.07 -2.85 -1.39
C LEU A 79 -11.31 -3.51 -1.97
N PRO A 80 -11.70 -4.72 -1.52
CA PRO A 80 -12.89 -5.38 -2.06
C PRO A 80 -14.13 -4.48 -1.96
N GLU A 81 -14.20 -3.66 -0.91
CA GLU A 81 -15.32 -2.76 -0.65
C GLU A 81 -15.18 -1.39 -1.35
N LEU A 82 -13.96 -0.82 -1.41
CA LEU A 82 -13.63 0.34 -2.24
C LEU A 82 -13.98 0.08 -3.71
N VAL A 83 -13.66 -1.11 -4.19
CA VAL A 83 -13.89 -1.58 -5.56
C VAL A 83 -15.38 -1.76 -5.88
N LYS A 84 -16.21 -2.09 -4.88
CA LYS A 84 -17.67 -2.23 -5.06
C LYS A 84 -18.39 -0.88 -5.01
N ARG A 85 -18.00 0.00 -4.09
CA ARG A 85 -18.75 1.23 -3.78
C ARG A 85 -18.33 2.45 -4.57
N ILE A 86 -17.10 2.50 -5.08
CA ILE A 86 -16.54 3.71 -5.65
C ILE A 86 -16.44 3.59 -7.18
N HIS A 87 -17.43 4.14 -7.89
CA HIS A 87 -17.38 4.27 -9.36
C HIS A 87 -16.35 5.31 -9.84
N ASN A 88 -15.85 6.19 -8.95
CA ASN A 88 -14.81 7.18 -9.23
C ASN A 88 -13.93 7.43 -7.98
N PRO A 89 -12.77 6.79 -7.85
CA PRO A 89 -11.96 6.93 -6.63
C PRO A 89 -11.38 8.32 -6.46
N PRO A 90 -11.36 8.88 -5.23
CA PRO A 90 -10.65 10.13 -4.96
C PRO A 90 -9.19 10.03 -5.40
N GLY A 91 -8.62 11.17 -5.85
CA GLY A 91 -7.36 11.22 -6.59
C GLY A 91 -6.15 10.57 -5.91
N PHE A 92 -6.15 10.45 -4.58
CA PHE A 92 -5.08 9.78 -3.82
C PHE A 92 -5.12 8.25 -3.97
N LEU A 93 -6.31 7.65 -4.08
CA LEU A 93 -6.46 6.24 -4.42
C LEU A 93 -6.03 5.99 -5.88
N LYS A 94 -6.19 6.98 -6.78
CA LYS A 94 -5.74 6.80 -8.17
C LYS A 94 -4.23 6.57 -8.28
N ARG A 95 -3.41 7.03 -7.32
CA ARG A 95 -1.94 6.88 -7.37
C ARG A 95 -1.43 5.51 -6.88
N HIS A 96 -2.19 4.80 -6.04
CA HIS A 96 -1.73 3.54 -5.43
C HIS A 96 -2.72 2.36 -5.54
N THR A 97 -3.93 2.59 -6.04
CA THR A 97 -5.07 1.65 -5.99
C THR A 97 -5.43 0.95 -7.31
N PRO A 98 -5.10 1.42 -8.54
CA PRO A 98 -5.53 0.72 -9.76
C PRO A 98 -4.99 -0.73 -9.86
N TYR A 99 -3.75 -0.95 -9.43
CA TYR A 99 -3.13 -2.28 -9.46
C TYR A 99 -3.75 -3.23 -8.45
N LEU A 100 -3.99 -2.74 -7.23
CA LEU A 100 -4.61 -3.52 -6.17
C LEU A 100 -6.12 -3.76 -6.49
N ALA A 101 -6.83 -2.80 -7.09
CA ALA A 101 -8.22 -3.00 -7.54
C ALA A 101 -8.33 -4.07 -8.64
N LYS A 102 -7.37 -4.12 -9.57
CA LYS A 102 -7.26 -5.20 -10.56
C LYS A 102 -6.84 -6.52 -9.92
N TYR A 103 -5.99 -6.49 -8.89
CA TYR A 103 -5.59 -7.67 -8.11
C TYR A 103 -6.80 -8.42 -7.55
N PHE A 104 -7.69 -7.74 -6.83
CA PHE A 104 -8.89 -8.37 -6.25
C PHE A 104 -9.97 -8.75 -7.26
N ARG A 105 -9.87 -8.30 -8.52
CA ARG A 105 -10.81 -8.64 -9.60
C ARG A 105 -10.24 -9.65 -10.63
N SER A 106 -9.00 -10.09 -10.45
CA SER A 106 -8.30 -10.87 -11.48
C SER A 106 -8.74 -12.33 -11.48
N GLN A 107 -9.23 -12.82 -12.62
CA GLN A 107 -9.53 -14.25 -12.86
C GLN A 107 -8.27 -15.08 -13.22
N ASP A 108 -7.08 -14.53 -12.95
CA ASP A 108 -5.82 -15.20 -13.28
C ASP A 108 -5.57 -16.20 -12.15
N PRO A 109 -5.23 -17.48 -12.41
CA PRO A 109 -4.99 -18.47 -11.37
C PRO A 109 -4.05 -17.95 -10.29
N ILE A 110 -3.07 -17.12 -10.64
CA ILE A 110 -2.15 -16.51 -9.70
C ILE A 110 -2.82 -15.67 -8.60
N ALA A 111 -4.02 -15.15 -8.83
CA ALA A 111 -4.78 -14.31 -7.90
C ALA A 111 -6.07 -14.97 -7.40
N GLU A 112 -6.16 -16.30 -7.47
CA GLU A 112 -7.23 -17.08 -6.86
C GLU A 112 -7.41 -16.74 -5.36
N GLU A 113 -8.65 -16.90 -4.90
CA GLU A 113 -9.03 -16.70 -3.51
C GLU A 113 -8.14 -17.55 -2.57
N GLY A 114 -7.67 -16.93 -1.49
CA GLY A 114 -6.73 -17.54 -0.54
C GLY A 114 -5.24 -17.32 -0.82
N LYS A 115 -4.85 -16.72 -1.96
CA LYS A 115 -3.44 -16.40 -2.24
C LYS A 115 -3.00 -15.07 -1.61
N SER A 116 -1.87 -15.11 -0.91
CA SER A 116 -1.28 -13.92 -0.27
C SER A 116 -0.82 -12.89 -1.31
N LEU A 117 -1.09 -11.61 -1.04
CA LEU A 117 -0.76 -10.47 -1.91
C LEU A 117 0.72 -10.43 -2.31
N MET A 118 1.62 -10.73 -1.38
CA MET A 118 3.06 -10.60 -1.59
C MET A 118 3.59 -11.59 -2.66
N PRO A 119 3.36 -12.91 -2.55
CA PRO A 119 3.69 -13.89 -3.60
C PRO A 119 3.16 -13.52 -4.97
N VAL A 120 1.88 -13.15 -5.06
CA VAL A 120 1.22 -12.88 -6.32
C VAL A 120 1.75 -11.62 -6.99
N LEU A 121 2.01 -10.55 -6.22
CA LEU A 121 2.64 -9.34 -6.73
C LEU A 121 4.05 -9.62 -7.28
N ALA A 122 4.85 -10.40 -6.54
CA ALA A 122 6.20 -10.77 -6.97
C ALA A 122 6.20 -11.60 -8.25
N GLU A 123 5.33 -12.61 -8.36
CA GLU A 123 5.23 -13.45 -9.57
C GLU A 123 4.73 -12.66 -10.79
N ARG A 124 3.78 -11.73 -10.60
CA ARG A 124 3.37 -10.83 -11.67
C ARG A 124 4.51 -9.96 -12.15
N LEU A 125 5.27 -9.36 -11.23
CA LEU A 125 6.45 -8.57 -11.56
C LEU A 125 7.44 -9.37 -12.40
N ILE A 126 7.77 -10.59 -11.99
CA ILE A 126 8.63 -11.50 -12.76
C ILE A 126 8.08 -11.73 -14.16
N ARG A 127 6.78 -12.04 -14.27
CA ARG A 127 6.12 -12.34 -15.55
C ARG A 127 6.12 -11.16 -16.52
N VAL A 128 5.86 -9.94 -16.02
CA VAL A 128 5.76 -8.75 -16.86
C VAL A 128 7.11 -8.07 -17.09
N ALA A 129 8.14 -8.40 -16.30
CA ALA A 129 9.42 -7.72 -16.34
C ALA A 129 10.05 -7.63 -17.74
N PRO A 130 10.13 -8.72 -18.54
CA PRO A 130 10.71 -8.63 -19.88
C PRO A 130 9.97 -7.63 -20.80
N ARG A 131 8.64 -7.55 -20.68
CA ARG A 131 7.83 -6.62 -21.49
C ARG A 131 8.03 -5.17 -21.04
N LEU A 132 8.06 -4.92 -19.74
CA LEU A 132 8.32 -3.58 -19.19
C LEU A 132 9.74 -3.12 -19.55
N GLU A 133 10.72 -4.01 -19.52
CA GLU A 133 12.09 -3.70 -19.93
C GLU A 133 12.18 -3.30 -21.40
N VAL A 134 11.51 -4.03 -22.29
CA VAL A 134 11.43 -3.64 -23.71
C VAL A 134 10.72 -2.31 -23.87
N ALA A 135 9.57 -2.10 -23.22
CA ALA A 135 8.81 -0.86 -23.33
C ALA A 135 9.62 0.36 -22.83
N MET A 136 10.32 0.25 -21.71
CA MET A 136 11.20 1.31 -21.20
C MET A 136 12.39 1.60 -22.12
N ALA A 137 12.92 0.59 -22.81
CA ALA A 137 14.08 0.74 -23.70
C ALA A 137 13.71 1.19 -25.12
N SER A 138 12.52 0.85 -25.61
CA SER A 138 12.10 1.07 -27.00
C SER A 138 11.37 2.38 -27.23
N ASN A 139 10.94 3.08 -26.18
CA ASN A 139 10.16 4.30 -26.33
C ASN A 139 11.08 5.54 -26.35
N PRO A 140 11.18 6.26 -27.50
CA PRO A 140 11.90 7.52 -27.58
C PRO A 140 11.14 8.66 -26.87
N ASP A 141 9.84 8.46 -26.62
CA ASP A 141 9.02 9.39 -25.84
C ASP A 141 9.32 9.24 -24.34
N TYR A 142 9.80 10.34 -23.75
CA TYR A 142 10.10 10.44 -22.34
C TYR A 142 8.87 10.17 -21.47
N GLU A 143 7.68 10.63 -21.88
CA GLU A 143 6.46 10.50 -21.07
C GLU A 143 6.03 9.03 -20.93
N GLU A 144 6.10 8.27 -22.02
CA GLU A 144 5.72 6.86 -22.02
C GLU A 144 6.73 6.01 -21.23
N SER A 145 8.03 6.29 -21.37
CA SER A 145 9.06 5.64 -20.57
C SER A 145 8.90 5.96 -19.07
N ALA A 146 8.60 7.21 -18.73
CA ALA A 146 8.31 7.64 -17.35
C ALA A 146 7.06 6.94 -16.77
N PHE A 147 6.02 6.72 -17.59
CA PHE A 147 4.85 5.96 -17.17
C PHE A 147 5.20 4.52 -16.77
N PHE A 148 5.96 3.79 -17.60
CA PHE A 148 6.39 2.43 -17.29
C PHE A 148 7.34 2.38 -16.08
N ALA A 149 8.26 3.33 -15.97
CA ALA A 149 9.13 3.46 -14.81
C ALA A 149 8.32 3.66 -13.52
N SER A 150 7.32 4.55 -13.54
CA SER A 150 6.41 4.78 -12.41
C SER A 150 5.60 3.53 -12.04
N LEU A 151 5.15 2.76 -13.03
CA LEU A 151 4.44 1.49 -12.81
C LEU A 151 5.33 0.45 -12.11
N VAL A 152 6.58 0.30 -12.57
CA VAL A 152 7.57 -0.58 -11.92
C VAL A 152 7.85 -0.08 -10.50
N GLY A 153 8.12 1.21 -10.35
CA GLY A 153 8.41 1.87 -9.08
C GLY A 153 7.34 1.60 -8.03
N SER A 154 6.10 1.91 -8.36
CA SER A 154 4.94 1.70 -7.47
C SER A 154 4.78 0.23 -7.07
N SER A 155 4.99 -0.70 -8.02
CA SER A 155 4.86 -2.13 -7.76
C SER A 155 5.98 -2.67 -6.85
N VAL A 156 7.21 -2.21 -7.08
CA VAL A 156 8.37 -2.56 -6.26
C VAL A 156 8.27 -1.95 -4.86
N GLU A 157 7.74 -0.73 -4.75
CA GLU A 157 7.50 -0.07 -3.48
C GLU A 157 6.49 -0.83 -2.62
N ILE A 158 5.32 -1.17 -3.18
CA ILE A 158 4.30 -2.00 -2.50
C ILE A 158 4.94 -3.31 -2.02
N LEU A 159 5.72 -3.98 -2.89
CA LEU A 159 6.36 -5.23 -2.54
C LEU A 159 7.38 -5.06 -1.40
N GLY A 160 8.21 -4.01 -1.46
CA GLY A 160 9.17 -3.68 -0.41
C GLY A 160 8.51 -3.44 0.94
N ASP A 161 7.38 -2.74 0.94
CA ASP A 161 6.60 -2.46 2.15
C ASP A 161 5.96 -3.73 2.73
N LEU A 162 5.40 -4.59 1.89
CA LEU A 162 4.90 -5.90 2.33
C LEU A 162 6.03 -6.75 2.95
N LEU A 163 7.20 -6.79 2.32
CA LEU A 163 8.37 -7.51 2.84
C LEU A 163 8.81 -6.96 4.20
N ASN A 164 8.79 -5.63 4.38
CA ASN A 164 9.12 -5.00 5.66
C ASN A 164 8.13 -5.39 6.76
N ILE A 165 6.83 -5.40 6.47
CA ILE A 165 5.79 -5.77 7.44
C ILE A 165 5.96 -7.23 7.87
N PHE A 166 6.07 -8.12 6.89
CA PHE A 166 6.01 -9.58 7.10
C PHE A 166 7.39 -10.22 7.32
N ILE A 167 8.41 -9.44 7.63
CA ILE A 167 9.79 -9.93 7.78
C ILE A 167 9.99 -10.97 8.89
N LYS A 168 9.08 -11.02 9.87
CA LYS A 168 9.12 -11.97 11.01
C LYS A 168 8.13 -13.12 10.88
N GLU A 169 7.46 -13.26 9.74
CA GLU A 169 6.62 -14.43 9.51
C GLU A 169 7.45 -15.71 9.69
N PRO A 170 6.88 -16.77 10.29
CA PRO A 170 7.59 -18.02 10.50
C PRO A 170 8.04 -18.61 9.15
N LYS A 171 9.17 -19.31 9.16
CA LYS A 171 9.63 -20.06 7.98
C LYS A 171 8.52 -21.01 7.53
N GLY A 172 8.16 -20.95 6.25
CA GLY A 172 7.06 -21.75 5.69
C GLY A 172 5.69 -21.05 5.71
N SER A 173 5.57 -19.84 6.28
CA SER A 173 4.35 -19.04 6.16
C SER A 173 4.00 -18.82 4.68
N PRO A 174 2.74 -19.07 4.25
CA PRO A 174 2.30 -18.85 2.88
C PRO A 174 2.32 -17.37 2.49
N ILE A 175 2.46 -16.47 3.47
CA ILE A 175 2.64 -15.04 3.25
C ILE A 175 4.03 -14.77 2.66
N LEU A 176 5.06 -15.50 3.09
CA LEU A 176 6.44 -15.30 2.64
C LEU A 176 6.63 -15.72 1.19
N LEU A 177 7.50 -15.00 0.48
CA LEU A 177 7.85 -15.36 -0.90
C LEU A 177 8.54 -16.74 -0.95
N PRO A 178 8.09 -17.66 -1.82
CA PRO A 178 8.78 -18.90 -2.10
C PRO A 178 10.22 -18.63 -2.58
N GLN A 179 11.15 -19.54 -2.28
CA GLN A 179 12.56 -19.37 -2.64
C GLN A 179 12.76 -19.29 -4.16
N ALA A 180 11.96 -20.03 -4.95
CA ALA A 180 11.97 -19.95 -6.40
C ALA A 180 11.59 -18.55 -6.90
N THR A 181 10.52 -17.97 -6.35
CA THR A 181 10.06 -16.61 -6.66
C THR A 181 11.13 -15.57 -6.30
N LYS A 182 11.78 -15.69 -5.13
CA LYS A 182 12.90 -14.82 -4.75
C LYS A 182 14.05 -14.90 -5.77
N LYS A 183 14.46 -16.12 -6.14
CA LYS A 183 15.54 -16.37 -7.11
C LYS A 183 15.24 -15.75 -8.48
N ALA A 184 13.99 -15.76 -8.92
CA ALA A 184 13.57 -15.17 -10.18
C ALA A 184 13.43 -13.63 -10.12
N LEU A 185 12.96 -13.07 -8.99
CA LEU A 185 12.73 -11.64 -8.85
C LEU A 185 14.02 -10.82 -8.65
N ILE A 186 15.00 -11.36 -7.90
CA ILE A 186 16.25 -10.64 -7.58
C ILE A 186 16.98 -10.13 -8.84
N PRO A 187 17.16 -10.93 -9.92
CA PRO A 187 17.75 -10.45 -11.17
C PRO A 187 17.01 -9.25 -11.78
N CYS A 188 15.66 -9.26 -11.79
CA CYS A 188 14.86 -8.14 -12.30
C CYS A 188 15.13 -6.86 -11.49
N LEU A 189 15.13 -6.96 -10.16
CA LEU A 189 15.42 -5.82 -9.27
C LEU A 189 16.85 -5.28 -9.45
N LYS A 190 17.86 -6.15 -9.66
CA LYS A 190 19.23 -5.72 -9.96
C LYS A 190 19.30 -4.93 -11.27
N LYS A 191 18.62 -5.43 -12.30
CA LYS A 191 18.60 -4.76 -13.61
C LYS A 191 17.90 -3.40 -13.54
N TRP A 192 16.74 -3.32 -12.88
CA TRP A 192 16.02 -2.07 -12.68
C TRP A 192 16.75 -1.10 -11.76
N GLU A 193 17.44 -1.59 -10.72
CA GLU A 193 18.33 -0.76 -9.89
C GLU A 193 19.36 -0.04 -10.77
N ILE A 194 20.00 -0.73 -11.71
CA ILE A 194 20.98 -0.13 -12.63
C ILE A 194 20.31 0.86 -13.58
N ILE A 195 19.19 0.47 -14.21
CA ILE A 195 18.48 1.32 -15.18
C ILE A 195 18.02 2.62 -14.53
N PHE A 196 17.40 2.55 -13.35
CA PHE A 196 16.84 3.73 -12.68
C PHE A 196 17.90 4.57 -11.94
N SER A 197 19.01 3.96 -11.51
CA SER A 197 20.11 4.71 -10.89
C SER A 197 20.98 5.45 -11.92
N ALA A 198 20.83 5.16 -13.22
CA ALA A 198 21.43 5.99 -14.26
C ALA A 198 20.85 7.41 -14.19
N ALA A 199 21.69 8.42 -14.41
CA ALA A 199 21.42 9.83 -14.12
C ALA A 199 20.18 10.45 -14.83
N SER A 200 19.53 9.71 -15.73
CA SER A 200 18.49 10.19 -16.64
C SER A 200 17.06 9.71 -16.34
N VAL A 201 16.83 8.82 -15.37
CA VAL A 201 15.47 8.27 -15.13
C VAL A 201 14.91 8.73 -13.79
N ASP A 202 15.26 8.06 -12.69
CA ASP A 202 14.83 8.42 -11.34
C ASP A 202 15.68 7.67 -10.29
N PRO A 203 16.66 8.34 -9.66
CA PRO A 203 17.51 7.74 -8.62
C PRO A 203 16.70 7.18 -7.43
N THR A 204 15.50 7.71 -7.19
CA THR A 204 14.60 7.24 -6.13
C THR A 204 14.13 5.82 -6.42
N LEU A 205 13.74 5.53 -7.66
CA LEU A 205 13.29 4.20 -8.08
C LEU A 205 14.43 3.18 -8.04
N GLY A 206 15.65 3.59 -8.41
CA GLY A 206 16.85 2.77 -8.25
C GLY A 206 17.07 2.41 -6.78
N GLY A 207 16.92 3.38 -5.88
CA GLY A 207 16.95 3.18 -4.44
C GLY A 207 15.88 2.22 -3.92
N MET A 208 14.66 2.29 -4.44
CA MET A 208 13.56 1.37 -4.09
C MET A 208 13.87 -0.07 -4.51
N CYS A 209 14.35 -0.28 -5.75
CA CYS A 209 14.76 -1.60 -6.24
C CYS A 209 15.87 -2.19 -5.38
N ARG A 210 16.90 -1.39 -5.06
CA ARG A 210 18.00 -1.78 -4.19
C ARG A 210 17.54 -2.19 -2.79
N ARG A 211 16.68 -1.39 -2.16
CA ARG A 211 16.16 -1.68 -0.81
C ARG A 211 15.37 -2.99 -0.79
N THR A 212 14.45 -3.15 -1.73
CA THR A 212 13.61 -4.36 -1.87
C THR A 212 14.48 -5.59 -2.12
N ARG A 213 15.46 -5.50 -3.02
CA ARG A 213 16.45 -6.56 -3.27
C ARG A 213 17.22 -6.93 -2.00
N ASN A 214 17.77 -5.94 -1.30
CA ASN A 214 18.56 -6.17 -0.10
C ASN A 214 17.73 -6.85 1.01
N LEU A 215 16.43 -6.55 1.13
CA LEU A 215 15.53 -7.27 2.03
C LEU A 215 15.39 -8.75 1.62
N LEU A 216 15.21 -9.02 0.33
CA LEU A 216 15.08 -10.39 -0.19
C LEU A 216 16.36 -11.21 -0.04
N GLU A 217 17.53 -10.59 -0.21
CA GLU A 217 18.85 -11.19 -0.03
C GLU A 217 19.23 -11.34 1.46
N GLY A 218 18.41 -10.85 2.38
CA GLY A 218 18.65 -10.97 3.82
C GLY A 218 19.73 -10.04 4.35
N ASN A 219 19.90 -8.86 3.75
CA ASN A 219 20.87 -7.87 4.19
C ASN A 219 20.58 -7.42 5.63
N ALA A 220 21.55 -7.59 6.54
CA ALA A 220 21.37 -7.33 7.97
C ALA A 220 20.93 -5.89 8.31
N LEU A 221 21.41 -4.89 7.58
CA LEU A 221 21.03 -3.49 7.81
C LEU A 221 19.57 -3.24 7.45
N GLN A 222 19.12 -3.76 6.30
CA GLN A 222 17.73 -3.65 5.88
C GLN A 222 16.80 -4.45 6.81
N ILE A 223 17.19 -5.66 7.21
CA ILE A 223 16.45 -6.44 8.21
C ILE A 223 16.34 -5.66 9.53
N SER A 224 17.43 -5.04 9.99
CA SER A 224 17.42 -4.20 11.20
C SER A 224 16.47 -3.02 11.08
N ALA A 225 16.48 -2.33 9.93
CA ALA A 225 15.59 -1.20 9.65
C ALA A 225 14.11 -1.64 9.62
N ALA A 226 13.79 -2.72 8.92
CA ALA A 226 12.45 -3.31 8.87
C ALA A 226 11.94 -3.68 10.28
N ASN A 227 12.80 -4.30 11.10
CA ASN A 227 12.47 -4.64 12.47
C ASN A 227 12.22 -3.40 13.35
N ARG A 228 12.96 -2.31 13.15
CA ARG A 228 12.71 -1.04 13.84
C ARG A 228 11.38 -0.44 13.44
N LEU A 229 11.11 -0.38 12.12
CA LEU A 229 9.84 0.08 11.59
C LEU A 229 8.71 -0.71 12.26
N ARG A 230 8.71 -2.05 12.16
CA ARG A 230 7.69 -2.91 12.77
C ARG A 230 7.49 -2.68 14.27
N LYS A 231 8.55 -2.37 15.04
CA LYS A 231 8.42 -2.03 16.47
C LYS A 231 7.61 -0.74 16.68
N VAL A 232 7.82 0.27 15.83
CA VAL A 232 7.02 1.51 15.83
C VAL A 232 5.57 1.19 15.46
N LEU A 233 5.36 0.18 14.61
CA LEU A 233 4.03 -0.26 14.18
C LEU A 233 3.42 -1.35 15.06
N LYS A 234 4.04 -1.67 16.19
CA LYS A 234 3.58 -2.75 17.06
C LYS A 234 2.17 -2.42 17.54
N ASN A 235 1.25 -3.38 17.42
CA ASN A 235 -0.18 -3.25 17.71
C ASN A 235 -0.99 -2.50 16.63
N TRP A 236 -0.42 -2.07 15.50
CA TRP A 236 -1.21 -1.52 14.39
C TRP A 236 -2.10 -2.57 13.71
N GLU A 237 -1.84 -3.86 13.93
CA GLU A 237 -2.65 -4.99 13.49
C GLU A 237 -3.79 -5.37 14.44
N HIS A 238 -3.81 -4.82 15.65
CA HIS A 238 -4.92 -5.03 16.57
C HIS A 238 -5.94 -3.93 16.31
N CYS A 239 -7.12 -4.32 15.82
CA CYS A 239 -8.26 -3.41 15.84
C CYS A 239 -8.48 -3.03 17.30
N GLY A 240 -8.45 -1.73 17.62
CA GLY A 240 -8.60 -1.23 18.99
C GLY A 240 -10.00 -1.46 19.58
N ASN A 241 -10.90 -2.12 18.85
CA ASN A 241 -12.27 -2.38 19.25
C ASN A 241 -12.32 -3.58 20.23
N PRO A 242 -12.67 -3.38 21.52
CA PRO A 242 -12.83 -4.47 22.46
C PRO A 242 -13.99 -5.37 22.01
N GLY A 243 -13.66 -6.52 21.43
CA GLY A 243 -14.63 -7.50 20.90
C GLY A 243 -14.34 -8.03 19.50
N TYR A 244 -13.35 -7.48 18.78
CA TYR A 244 -12.97 -8.00 17.46
C TYR A 244 -12.20 -9.33 17.60
N VAL A 245 -12.86 -10.45 17.30
CA VAL A 245 -12.23 -11.76 17.14
C VAL A 245 -11.58 -11.79 15.75
N LYS A 246 -10.29 -12.13 15.67
CA LYS A 246 -9.61 -12.23 14.38
C LYS A 246 -10.34 -13.24 13.49
N PRO A 247 -10.70 -12.89 12.25
CA PRO A 247 -11.38 -13.82 11.35
C PRO A 247 -10.52 -15.01 10.91
N PHE A 248 -9.24 -15.06 11.33
CA PHE A 248 -8.29 -16.13 11.01
C PHE A 248 -7.93 -17.02 12.21
N ASP A 249 -8.59 -16.84 13.36
CA ASP A 249 -8.46 -17.74 14.52
C ASP A 249 -9.57 -18.83 14.54
N MET A 250 -10.19 -19.10 13.38
CA MET A 250 -11.12 -20.23 13.14
C MET A 250 -10.53 -21.25 12.17
#